data_AF-S0F4K6-F1
#
_entry.id   AF-S0F4K6-F1
#
_cell.length_a   1.000
_cell.length_b   1.000
_cell.length_c   1.000
_cell.angle_alpha   90.00
_cell.angle_beta   90.00
_cell.angle_gamma   90.00
#
_symmetry.space_group_name_H-M   'P 1'
#
loop_
_entity.id
_entity.type
_entity.pdbx_description
1 polymer ?
#
loop_
_entity_poly.entity_id
_entity_poly.type
_entity_poly.pdbx_seq_one_letter_code
_entity_poly.pdbx_strand_id
1 'polypeptide(L)'
;MKSSVSYAVMSSICALIVGLLLILWPDVAVNYLVITIGVLFLLPGIYGLFSYFAQAKKRERANLHVSFPVIALGSTLLGLWLVIMPEFFVSILMYVLGVLLVLGGLNQILNFVSVRKYMPVPLGVYIVPTLVLITGIVVLMNPFQAATVPFIVLGVSSMVYALSDLFRLIRYRRKYAQDITDVTPL
;
A
#
# COMPACT_ATOMS: atom_id res chain seq x y z
N MET A 1 -30.84 5.48 11.42
CA MET A 1 -30.66 4.11 10.86
C MET A 1 -30.69 4.04 9.33
N LYS A 2 -31.37 4.96 8.60
CA LYS A 2 -31.40 4.99 7.12
C LYS A 2 -30.07 5.42 6.47
N SER A 3 -29.30 6.28 7.14
CA SER A 3 -28.02 6.80 6.64
C SER A 3 -26.92 5.73 6.59
N SER A 4 -26.77 4.91 7.63
CA SER A 4 -25.74 3.88 7.75
C SER A 4 -25.81 2.83 6.63
N VAL A 5 -27.03 2.44 6.23
CA VAL A 5 -27.26 1.48 5.15
C VAL A 5 -26.89 2.08 3.78
N SER A 6 -27.13 3.38 3.57
CA SER A 6 -26.74 4.06 2.32
C SER A 6 -25.23 4.18 2.19
N TYR A 7 -24.53 4.48 3.29
CA TYR A 7 -23.06 4.52 3.30
C TYR A 7 -22.44 3.14 3.07
N ALA A 8 -23.01 2.07 3.64
CA ALA A 8 -22.54 0.70 3.42
C ALA A 8 -22.68 0.26 1.95
N VAL A 9 -23.82 0.56 1.31
CA VAL A 9 -24.03 0.27 -0.12
C VAL A 9 -23.08 1.09 -0.99
N MET A 10 -22.92 2.39 -0.71
CA MET A 10 -22.00 3.25 -1.46
C MET A 10 -20.55 2.77 -1.34
N SER A 11 -20.10 2.47 -0.12
CA SER A 11 -18.76 1.95 0.15
C SER A 11 -18.53 0.61 -0.55
N SER A 12 -19.52 -0.30 -0.53
CA SER A 12 -19.43 -1.58 -1.25
C SER A 12 -19.34 -1.40 -2.76
N ILE A 13 -20.13 -0.50 -3.36
CA ILE A 13 -20.05 -0.21 -4.80
C ILE A 13 -18.70 0.43 -5.15
N CYS A 14 -18.22 1.39 -4.35
CA CYS A 14 -16.91 1.98 -4.52
C CYS A 14 -15.80 0.93 -4.42
N ALA A 15 -15.85 0.05 -3.42
CA ALA A 15 -14.88 -1.03 -3.24
C ALA A 15 -14.90 -2.02 -4.41
N LEU A 16 -16.07 -2.32 -5.00
CA LEU A 16 -16.16 -3.13 -6.21
C LEU A 16 -15.51 -2.45 -7.42
N ILE A 17 -15.78 -1.16 -7.64
CA ILE A 17 -15.22 -0.39 -8.75
C ILE A 17 -13.69 -0.30 -8.62
N VAL A 18 -13.21 0.07 -7.42
CA VAL A 18 -11.78 0.17 -7.13
C VAL A 18 -11.12 -1.20 -7.27
N GLY A 19 -11.71 -2.25 -6.68
CA GLY A 19 -11.19 -3.61 -6.78
C GLY A 19 -11.08 -4.10 -8.22
N LEU A 20 -12.09 -3.84 -9.04
CA LEU A 20 -12.08 -4.18 -10.45
C LEU A 20 -11.01 -3.39 -11.22
N LEU A 21 -10.87 -2.09 -10.96
CA LEU A 21 -9.85 -1.24 -11.58
C LEU A 21 -8.43 -1.74 -11.26
N LEU A 22 -8.19 -2.13 -10.00
CA LEU A 22 -6.91 -2.69 -9.56
C LEU A 22 -6.56 -4.02 -10.23
N ILE A 23 -7.55 -4.86 -10.53
CA ILE A 23 -7.33 -6.15 -11.21
C ILE A 23 -7.11 -5.98 -12.70
N LEU A 24 -7.93 -5.14 -13.34
CA LEU A 24 -7.90 -4.97 -14.79
C LEU A 24 -6.71 -4.11 -15.25
N TRP A 25 -6.30 -3.12 -14.46
CA TRP A 25 -5.26 -2.14 -14.83
C TRP A 25 -4.27 -1.90 -13.68
N PRO A 26 -3.57 -2.95 -13.20
CA PRO A 26 -2.69 -2.82 -12.05
C PRO A 26 -1.46 -1.94 -12.35
N ASP A 27 -0.90 -2.00 -13.56
CA ASP A 27 0.25 -1.18 -13.96
C ASP A 27 -0.08 0.32 -13.87
N VAL A 28 -1.27 0.68 -14.37
CA VAL A 28 -1.77 2.05 -14.32
C VAL A 28 -2.06 2.47 -12.87
N ALA A 29 -2.61 1.58 -12.05
CA ALA A 29 -2.86 1.85 -10.63
C ALA A 29 -1.55 2.11 -9.86
N VAL A 30 -0.50 1.33 -10.11
CA VAL A 30 0.83 1.53 -9.51
C VAL A 30 1.37 2.91 -9.89
N ASN A 31 1.34 3.26 -11.18
CA ASN A 31 1.85 4.55 -11.68
C ASN A 31 1.09 5.74 -11.08
N TYR A 32 -0.24 5.70 -11.04
CA TYR A 32 -1.03 6.77 -10.43
C TYR A 32 -0.79 6.90 -8.93
N LEU A 33 -0.61 5.78 -8.22
CA LEU A 33 -0.29 5.81 -6.80
C LEU A 33 1.04 6.53 -6.56
N VAL A 34 2.07 6.20 -7.34
CA VAL A 34 3.41 6.80 -7.21
C VAL A 34 3.38 8.29 -7.54
N ILE A 35 2.67 8.69 -8.61
CA ILE A 35 2.48 10.11 -8.96
C ILE A 35 1.77 10.84 -7.83
N THR A 36 0.72 10.25 -7.25
CA THR A 36 -0.04 10.86 -6.14
C THR A 36 0.85 11.06 -4.91
N ILE A 37 1.67 10.06 -4.55
CA ILE A 37 2.67 10.18 -3.48
C ILE A 37 3.70 11.26 -3.83
N GLY A 38 4.15 11.34 -5.08
CA GLY A 38 5.07 12.37 -5.56
C GLY A 38 4.52 13.78 -5.38
N VAL A 39 3.26 14.01 -5.77
CA VAL A 39 2.56 15.29 -5.56
C VAL A 39 2.42 15.60 -4.07
N LEU A 40 2.07 14.60 -3.25
CA LEU A 40 1.98 14.76 -1.79
C LEU A 40 3.34 15.12 -1.16
N PHE A 41 4.46 14.65 -1.72
CA PHE A 41 5.81 15.06 -1.28
C PHE A 41 6.25 16.42 -1.84
N LEU A 42 5.74 16.83 -2.99
CA LEU A 42 6.01 18.15 -3.56
C LEU A 42 5.43 19.28 -2.70
N LEU A 43 4.20 19.13 -2.20
CA LEU A 43 3.54 20.16 -1.38
C LEU A 43 4.36 20.64 -0.17
N PRO A 44 4.80 19.77 0.76
CA PRO A 44 5.63 20.17 1.88
C PRO A 44 7.04 20.58 1.46
N GLY A 45 7.59 20.00 0.39
CA GLY A 45 8.91 20.36 -0.14
C GLY A 45 8.95 21.80 -0.64
N ILE A 46 7.99 22.16 -1.49
CA ILE A 46 7.84 23.51 -2.04
C ILE A 46 7.54 24.50 -0.92
N TYR A 47 6.63 24.17 0.00
CA TYR A 47 6.32 25.02 1.15
C TYR A 47 7.55 25.26 2.05
N GLY A 48 8.34 24.21 2.31
CA GLY A 48 9.60 24.30 3.06
C GLY A 48 10.64 25.18 2.38
N LEU A 49 10.73 25.14 1.05
CA LEU A 49 11.62 26.01 0.27
C LEU A 49 11.15 27.46 0.29
N PHE A 50 9.88 27.71 0.00
CA PHE A 50 9.32 29.07 0.03
C PHE A 50 9.47 29.72 1.40
N SER A 51 9.19 28.98 2.47
CA SER A 51 9.35 29.50 3.84
C SER A 51 10.81 29.80 4.20
N TYR A 52 11.77 29.03 3.68
CA TYR A 52 13.20 29.33 3.83
C TYR A 52 13.62 30.59 3.07
N PHE A 53 13.22 30.73 1.79
CA PHE A 53 13.52 31.93 1.00
C PHE A 53 12.83 33.18 1.53
N ALA A 54 11.57 33.08 1.97
CA ALA A 54 10.82 34.19 2.57
C ALA A 54 11.46 34.67 3.88
N GLN A 55 12.06 33.77 4.65
CA GLN A 55 12.77 34.10 5.88
C GLN A 55 14.23 34.51 5.67
N ALA A 56 14.80 34.32 4.48
CA ALA A 56 16.18 34.68 4.17
C ALA A 56 16.49 36.15 4.48
N LYS A 57 15.57 37.07 4.15
CA LYS A 57 15.71 38.51 4.40
C LYS A 57 15.58 38.90 5.88
N LYS A 58 14.84 38.12 6.66
CA LYS A 58 14.66 38.30 8.12
C LYS A 58 15.84 37.69 8.90
N ARG A 59 16.44 36.64 8.34
CA ARG A 59 17.57 35.89 8.86
C ARG A 59 18.88 36.68 8.83
N GLU A 60 19.12 37.41 7.75
CA GLU A 60 20.28 38.31 7.60
C GLU A 60 20.33 39.38 8.72
N ARG A 61 19.16 39.87 9.16
CA ARG A 61 19.06 40.85 10.26
C ARG A 61 19.20 40.26 11.65
N ALA A 62 19.02 38.95 11.82
CA ALA A 62 18.93 38.30 13.13
C ALA A 62 20.16 37.44 13.51
N ASN A 63 21.20 37.39 12.65
CA ASN A 63 22.39 36.52 12.84
C ASN A 63 22.05 35.06 13.19
N LEU A 64 20.87 34.57 12.76
CA LEU A 64 20.42 33.21 13.03
C LEU A 64 21.00 32.27 11.98
N HIS A 65 21.87 31.36 12.41
CA HIS A 65 22.42 30.31 11.57
C HIS A 65 21.42 29.14 11.45
N VAL A 66 20.40 29.32 10.60
CA VAL A 66 19.44 28.26 10.28
C VAL A 66 20.06 27.28 9.28
N SER A 67 20.18 26.00 9.64
CA SER A 67 20.68 24.97 8.71
C SER A 67 19.89 24.98 7.41
N PHE A 68 20.60 24.77 6.30
CA PHE A 68 20.02 24.66 4.96
C PHE A 68 18.88 23.62 4.97
N PRO A 69 17.73 23.88 4.31
CA PRO A 69 16.56 23.02 4.40
C PRO A 69 16.73 21.79 3.48
N VAL A 70 17.71 20.94 3.80
CA VAL A 70 18.04 19.71 3.06
C VAL A 70 16.81 18.81 2.92
N ILE A 71 15.97 18.77 3.94
CA ILE A 71 14.73 17.97 3.96
C ILE A 71 13.72 18.53 2.95
N ALA A 72 13.55 19.85 2.87
CA ALA A 72 12.63 20.47 1.91
C ALA A 72 13.11 20.28 0.46
N LEU A 73 14.42 20.39 0.24
CA LEU A 73 15.02 20.09 -1.06
C LEU A 73 14.87 18.63 -1.44
N GLY A 74 15.19 17.70 -0.52
CA GLY A 74 15.05 16.27 -0.75
C GLY A 74 13.61 15.88 -1.08
N SER A 75 12.63 16.39 -0.31
CA SER A 75 11.21 16.17 -0.56
C SER A 75 10.75 16.74 -1.91
N THR A 76 11.24 17.93 -2.29
CA THR A 76 10.90 18.55 -3.58
C THR A 76 11.50 17.78 -4.76
N LEU A 77 12.79 17.43 -4.67
CA LEU A 77 13.49 16.69 -5.72
C LEU A 77 12.92 15.28 -5.88
N LEU A 78 12.68 14.58 -4.76
CA LEU A 78 12.04 13.27 -4.76
C LEU A 78 10.63 13.39 -5.35
N GLY A 79 9.80 14.31 -4.84
CA GLY A 79 8.44 14.48 -5.33
C GLY A 79 8.38 14.79 -6.83
N LEU A 80 9.27 15.65 -7.32
CA LEU A 80 9.39 15.97 -8.74
C LEU A 80 9.81 14.74 -9.55
N TRP A 81 10.77 13.98 -9.06
CA TRP A 81 11.24 12.76 -9.72
C TRP A 81 10.13 11.70 -9.83
N LEU A 82 9.36 11.48 -8.76
CA LEU A 82 8.23 10.53 -8.75
C LEU A 82 7.13 10.90 -9.74
N VAL A 83 6.91 12.20 -9.98
CA VAL A 83 5.92 12.67 -10.95
C VAL A 83 6.41 12.51 -12.38
N ILE A 84 7.70 12.76 -12.65
CA ILE A 84 8.27 12.69 -14.01
C ILE A 84 8.56 11.24 -14.43
N MET A 85 9.11 10.41 -13.54
CA MET A 85 9.55 9.03 -13.82
C MET A 85 9.06 8.06 -12.73
N PRO A 86 7.74 7.83 -12.61
CA PRO A 86 7.19 6.93 -11.60
C PRO A 86 7.69 5.49 -11.77
N GLU A 87 7.80 5.00 -13.01
CA GLU A 87 8.20 3.61 -13.31
C GLU A 87 9.62 3.30 -12.83
N PHE A 88 10.55 4.25 -12.99
CA PHE A 88 11.92 4.09 -12.53
C PHE A 88 12.00 3.97 -11.01
N PHE A 89 11.23 4.79 -10.29
CA PHE A 89 11.15 4.73 -8.82
C PHE A 89 10.59 3.38 -8.35
N VAL A 90 9.51 2.92 -8.96
CA VAL A 90 8.92 1.60 -8.66
C VAL A 90 9.94 0.49 -8.91
N SER A 91 10.68 0.55 -10.02
CA SER A 91 11.71 -0.45 -10.32
C SER A 91 12.78 -0.50 -9.24
N ILE A 92 13.31 0.66 -8.80
CA ILE A 92 14.30 0.69 -7.71
C ILE A 92 13.70 0.10 -6.43
N LEU A 93 12.49 0.53 -6.06
CA LEU A 93 11.82 0.07 -4.85
C LEU A 93 11.66 -1.46 -4.86
N MET A 94 11.25 -2.02 -5.99
CA MET A 94 11.09 -3.46 -6.15
C MET A 94 12.41 -4.21 -6.16
N TYR A 95 13.47 -3.66 -6.74
CA TYR A 95 14.81 -4.24 -6.62
C TYR A 95 15.28 -4.28 -5.17
N VAL A 96 15.13 -3.18 -4.44
CA VAL A 96 15.47 -3.12 -3.01
C VAL A 96 14.64 -4.14 -2.23
N LEU A 97 13.33 -4.20 -2.48
CA LEU A 97 12.44 -5.18 -1.85
C LEU A 97 12.86 -6.62 -2.18
N GLY A 98 13.18 -6.92 -3.44
CA GLY A 98 13.66 -8.23 -3.88
C GLY A 98 14.95 -8.65 -3.18
N VAL A 99 15.95 -7.75 -3.10
CA VAL A 99 17.20 -8.01 -2.37
C VAL A 99 16.91 -8.25 -0.88
N LEU A 100 16.06 -7.43 -0.26
CA LEU A 100 15.68 -7.60 1.14
C LEU A 100 14.97 -8.93 1.40
N LEU A 101 14.10 -9.38 0.48
CA LEU A 101 13.46 -10.70 0.57
C LEU A 101 14.46 -11.84 0.45
N VAL A 102 15.42 -11.76 -0.49
CA VAL A 102 16.46 -12.78 -0.64
C VAL A 102 17.33 -12.84 0.62
N LEU A 103 17.79 -11.69 1.13
CA LEU A 103 18.58 -11.63 2.36
C LEU A 103 17.78 -12.11 3.58
N GLY A 104 16.51 -11.74 3.68
CA GLY A 104 15.61 -12.18 4.75
C GLY A 104 15.38 -13.69 4.73
N GLY A 105 15.06 -14.25 3.56
CA GLY A 105 14.89 -15.70 3.36
C GLY A 105 16.17 -16.47 3.67
N LEU A 106 17.32 -16.01 3.18
CA LEU A 106 18.62 -16.60 3.48
C LEU A 106 18.94 -16.57 4.98
N ASN A 107 18.82 -15.40 5.63
CA ASN A 107 19.07 -15.28 7.07
C ASN A 107 18.14 -16.18 7.88
N GLN A 108 16.87 -16.31 7.46
CA GLN A 108 15.92 -17.18 8.13
C GLN A 108 16.30 -18.66 8.00
N ILE A 109 16.77 -19.11 6.82
CA ILE A 109 17.30 -20.47 6.63
C ILE A 109 18.55 -20.70 7.48
N LEU A 110 19.52 -19.76 7.46
CA LEU A 110 20.76 -19.87 8.21
C LEU A 110 20.51 -19.95 9.73
N ASN A 111 19.57 -19.15 10.24
CA ASN A 111 19.16 -19.21 11.64
C ASN A 111 18.57 -20.58 11.99
N PHE A 112 17.69 -21.14 11.15
CA PHE A 112 17.13 -22.46 11.41
C PHE A 112 18.17 -23.59 11.32
N VAL A 113 19.13 -23.49 10.41
CA VAL A 113 20.25 -24.45 10.33
C VAL A 113 21.12 -24.37 11.60
N SER A 114 21.38 -23.18 12.11
CA SER A 114 22.15 -23.00 13.35
C SER A 114 21.42 -23.56 14.58
N VAL A 115 20.10 -23.31 14.69
CA VAL A 115 19.25 -23.80 15.79
C VAL A 115 19.04 -25.32 15.73
N ARG A 116 19.11 -25.93 14.54
CA ARG A 116 19.02 -27.39 14.37
C ARG A 116 20.06 -28.18 15.15
N LYS A 117 21.19 -27.55 15.51
CA LYS A 117 22.22 -28.14 16.37
C LYS A 117 21.77 -28.31 17.83
N TYR A 118 20.79 -27.54 18.27
CA TYR A 118 20.33 -27.49 19.67
C TYR A 118 18.94 -28.12 19.87
N MET A 119 18.10 -28.19 18.83
CA MET A 119 16.76 -28.77 18.92
C MET A 119 16.31 -29.29 17.54
N PRO A 120 15.58 -30.43 17.45
CA PRO A 120 15.07 -30.92 16.17
C PRO A 120 14.02 -29.95 15.60
N VAL A 121 14.40 -29.25 14.52
CA VAL A 121 13.51 -28.30 13.83
C VAL A 121 12.56 -29.07 12.90
N PRO A 122 11.22 -28.88 12.99
CA PRO A 122 10.27 -29.50 12.07
C PRO A 122 10.48 -29.03 10.63
N LEU A 123 10.38 -29.96 9.67
CA LEU A 123 10.58 -29.64 8.23
C LEU A 123 9.63 -28.56 7.70
N GLY A 124 8.42 -28.44 8.27
CA GLY A 124 7.45 -27.41 7.88
C GLY A 124 7.94 -25.97 8.09
N VAL A 125 8.91 -25.75 8.98
CA VAL A 125 9.45 -24.42 9.29
C VAL A 125 10.34 -23.88 8.16
N TYR A 126 10.89 -24.76 7.31
CA TYR A 126 11.70 -24.38 6.15
C TYR A 126 10.88 -23.98 4.92
N ILE A 127 9.58 -24.29 4.88
CA ILE A 127 8.72 -23.99 3.73
C ILE A 127 8.58 -22.47 3.56
N VAL A 128 8.26 -21.76 4.64
CA VAL A 128 8.08 -20.30 4.65
C VAL A 128 9.33 -19.55 4.14
N PRO A 129 10.54 -19.73 4.71
CA PRO A 129 11.71 -19.00 4.25
C PRO A 129 12.13 -19.37 2.81
N THR A 130 11.88 -20.61 2.38
CA THR A 130 12.14 -21.02 0.99
C THR A 130 11.20 -20.30 0.02
N LEU A 131 9.91 -20.21 0.34
CA LEU A 131 8.95 -19.44 -0.45
C LEU A 131 9.31 -17.95 -0.51
N VAL A 132 9.74 -17.37 0.61
CA VAL A 132 10.20 -15.97 0.68
C VAL A 132 11.42 -15.76 -0.23
N LEU A 133 12.39 -16.67 -0.18
CA LEU A 133 13.60 -16.61 -1.01
C LEU A 133 13.25 -16.72 -2.50
N ILE A 134 12.41 -17.69 -2.89
CA ILE A 134 11.93 -17.84 -4.27
C ILE A 134 11.21 -16.57 -4.73
N THR A 135 10.33 -16.03 -3.89
CA THR A 135 9.61 -14.77 -4.19
C THR A 135 10.59 -13.62 -4.41
N GLY A 136 11.62 -13.49 -3.56
CA GLY A 136 12.67 -12.49 -3.73
C GLY A 136 13.41 -12.62 -5.06
N ILE A 137 13.77 -13.83 -5.48
CA ILE A 137 14.41 -14.07 -6.78
C ILE A 137 13.47 -13.68 -7.94
N VAL A 138 12.20 -14.10 -7.88
CA VAL A 138 11.20 -13.77 -8.91
C VAL A 138 11.02 -12.25 -9.05
N VAL A 139 10.97 -11.53 -7.92
CA VAL A 139 10.90 -10.07 -7.88
C VAL A 139 12.12 -9.44 -8.55
N LEU A 140 13.32 -9.97 -8.33
CA LEU A 140 14.55 -9.45 -8.96
C LEU A 140 14.60 -9.71 -10.47
N MET A 141 14.01 -10.80 -10.94
CA MET A 141 13.97 -11.11 -12.38
C MET A 141 13.03 -10.17 -13.13
N ASN A 142 11.87 -9.84 -12.54
CA ASN A 142 10.86 -8.99 -13.17
C ASN A 142 10.24 -8.01 -12.16
N PRO A 143 10.94 -6.92 -11.79
CA PRO A 143 10.52 -6.02 -10.73
C PRO A 143 9.20 -5.30 -11.04
N PHE A 144 8.98 -4.92 -12.31
CA PHE A 144 7.78 -4.18 -12.71
C PHE A 144 6.52 -5.07 -12.61
N GLN A 145 6.59 -6.30 -13.13
CA GLN A 145 5.50 -7.26 -12.97
C GLN A 145 5.30 -7.63 -11.48
N ALA A 146 6.37 -7.73 -10.71
CA ALA A 146 6.24 -7.99 -9.29
C ALA A 146 5.55 -6.85 -8.51
N ALA A 147 5.66 -5.60 -8.98
CA ALA A 147 4.97 -4.46 -8.38
C ALA A 147 3.44 -4.52 -8.54
N THR A 148 2.93 -5.18 -9.58
CA THR A 148 1.48 -5.28 -9.84
C THR A 148 0.81 -6.38 -9.02
N VAL A 149 1.54 -7.43 -8.63
CA VAL A 149 1.00 -8.57 -7.87
C VAL A 149 0.28 -8.14 -6.58
N PRO A 150 0.87 -7.28 -5.71
CA PRO A 150 0.17 -6.79 -4.53
C PRO A 150 -1.15 -6.06 -4.85
N PHE A 151 -1.18 -5.27 -5.92
CA PHE A 151 -2.39 -4.55 -6.33
C PHE A 151 -3.49 -5.49 -6.81
N ILE A 152 -3.14 -6.52 -7.57
CA ILE A 152 -4.10 -7.56 -8.00
C ILE A 152 -4.66 -8.29 -6.77
N VAL A 153 -3.81 -8.68 -5.81
CA VAL A 153 -4.23 -9.35 -4.57
C VAL A 153 -5.16 -8.45 -3.74
N LEU A 154 -4.83 -7.16 -3.61
CA LEU A 154 -5.68 -6.18 -2.95
C LEU A 154 -7.02 -6.00 -3.69
N GLY A 155 -6.99 -5.96 -5.02
CA GLY A 155 -8.19 -5.88 -5.85
C GLY A 155 -9.12 -7.08 -5.62
N VAL A 156 -8.60 -8.30 -5.72
CA VAL A 156 -9.37 -9.54 -5.48
C VAL A 156 -9.92 -9.57 -4.05
N SER A 157 -9.08 -9.24 -3.06
CA SER A 157 -9.49 -9.22 -1.64
C SER A 157 -10.60 -8.19 -1.39
N SER A 158 -10.50 -7.00 -2.00
CA SER A 158 -11.51 -5.95 -1.89
C SER A 158 -12.83 -6.37 -2.55
N MET A 159 -12.79 -7.06 -3.69
CA MET A 159 -13.99 -7.60 -4.34
C MET A 159 -14.67 -8.66 -3.48
N VAL A 160 -13.91 -9.61 -2.92
CA VAL A 160 -14.46 -10.65 -2.03
C VAL A 160 -15.11 -10.02 -0.80
N TYR A 161 -14.47 -9.00 -0.23
CA TYR A 161 -15.01 -8.26 0.92
C TYR A 161 -16.31 -7.53 0.56
N ALA A 162 -16.32 -6.77 -0.54
CA ALA A 162 -17.48 -6.00 -0.97
C ALA A 162 -18.68 -6.91 -1.32
N LEU A 163 -18.43 -8.07 -1.93
CA LEU A 163 -19.47 -9.08 -2.17
C LEU A 163 -20.01 -9.63 -0.86
N SER A 164 -19.14 -9.99 0.08
CA SER A 164 -19.54 -10.51 1.39
C SER A 164 -20.39 -9.52 2.18
N ASP A 165 -20.05 -8.22 2.12
CA ASP A 165 -20.80 -7.16 2.77
C ASP A 165 -22.18 -6.95 2.11
N LEU A 166 -22.24 -6.94 0.78
CA LEU A 166 -23.48 -6.83 0.02
C LEU A 166 -24.42 -8.02 0.30
N PHE A 167 -23.89 -9.25 0.36
CA PHE A 167 -24.66 -10.45 0.71
C PHE A 167 -25.23 -10.37 2.13
N ARG A 168 -24.44 -9.90 3.11
CA ARG A 168 -24.93 -9.66 4.48
C ARG A 168 -26.07 -8.65 4.49
N LEU A 169 -25.94 -7.56 3.75
CA LEU A 169 -26.93 -6.48 3.72
C LEU A 169 -28.27 -6.93 3.10
N ILE A 170 -28.22 -7.69 2.00
CA ILE A 170 -29.40 -8.26 1.35
C ILE A 170 -30.10 -9.26 2.29
N ARG A 171 -29.33 -10.15 2.94
CA ARG A 171 -29.88 -11.14 3.87
C ARG A 171 -30.52 -10.48 5.10
N TYR A 172 -29.93 -9.39 5.61
CA TYR A 172 -30.47 -8.64 6.74
C TYR A 172 -31.80 -7.95 6.38
N ARG A 173 -31.92 -7.36 5.18
CA ARG A 173 -33.20 -6.81 4.69
C ARG A 173 -34.28 -7.87 4.53
N ARG A 174 -33.94 -9.06 4.01
CA ARG A 174 -34.90 -10.17 3.90
C ARG A 174 -35.44 -10.62 5.24
N LYS A 175 -34.59 -10.74 6.26
CA LYS A 175 -35.02 -11.14 7.62
C LYS A 175 -35.90 -10.08 8.29
N TYR A 176 -35.56 -8.80 8.18
CA TYR A 176 -36.39 -7.71 8.74
C TYR A 176 -37.74 -7.53 8.03
N ALA A 177 -37.84 -7.87 6.74
CA ALA A 177 -39.09 -7.81 6.00
C ALA A 177 -40.07 -8.95 6.34
N GLN A 178 -39.57 -10.08 6.89
CA GLN A 178 -40.42 -11.20 7.34
C GLN A 178 -40.93 -11.02 8.78
N ASP A 179 -40.28 -10.19 9.60
CA ASP A 179 -40.62 -9.99 11.02
C ASP A 179 -41.77 -8.98 11.24
N ILE A 180 -42.23 -8.30 10.18
CA ILE A 180 -43.32 -7.29 10.24
C ILE A 180 -44.69 -7.90 9.91
N THR A 181 -44.75 -9.15 9.43
CA THR A 181 -46.02 -9.83 9.09
C THR A 181 -46.64 -10.62 10.25
N ASP A 182 -45.98 -10.75 11.40
CA ASP A 182 -46.45 -11.52 12.57
C ASP A 182 -46.89 -10.65 13.76
N VAL A 183 -47.65 -9.58 13.49
CA VAL A 183 -48.56 -9.01 14.50
C VAL A 183 -49.97 -8.96 13.92
N THR A 184 -50.63 -10.12 13.93
CA THR A 184 -52.08 -10.18 13.88
C THR A 184 -52.59 -9.60 15.22
N PRO A 185 -53.33 -8.47 15.22
CA PRO A 185 -54.00 -8.02 16.43
C PRO A 185 -55.13 -9.02 16.74
N LEU A 186 -55.03 -9.66 17.92
CA LEU A 186 -56.13 -10.42 18.53
C LEU A 186 -57.31 -9.49 18.83
#